data_AF-A0A7S0ATK8-F1
#
_entry.id   AF-A0A7S0ATK8-F1
#
_cell.length_a   1.000
_cell.length_b   1.000
_cell.length_c   1.000
_cell.angle_alpha   90.00
_cell.angle_beta   90.00
_cell.angle_gamma   90.00
#
_symmetry.space_group_name_H-M   'P 1'
#
loop_
_entity.id
_entity.type
_entity.pdbx_description
1 polymer ?
#
loop_
_entity_poly.entity_id
_entity_poly.type
_entity_poly.pdbx_seq_one_letter_code
_entity_poly.pdbx_strand_id
1 'polypeptide(L)'
;MMKPQGVCGKHNYMSPEIYRNERPFDGFAIDLWAAGVILYIMLTGFPPYDNANMADQRFRIIVEGNLVEQLKAWDINVSDEAGNLMQSMLRLDPAERLTLAQVMAHPWVLYGEVQVPR
;
A
#
# COMPACT_ATOMS: atom_id res chain seq x y z
N MET A 1 -11.01 -4.48 16.93
CA MET A 1 -10.99 -3.03 16.63
C MET A 1 -10.28 -2.26 17.74
N MET A 2 -9.20 -1.57 17.40
CA MET A 2 -8.47 -0.67 18.29
C MET A 2 -9.12 0.71 18.29
N LYS A 3 -9.02 1.45 19.39
CA LYS A 3 -9.52 2.82 19.49
C LYS A 3 -8.47 3.83 18.98
N PRO A 4 -8.87 5.02 18.51
CA PRO A 4 -7.97 6.14 18.23
C PRO A 4 -7.05 6.44 19.43
N GLN A 5 -5.73 6.48 19.22
CA GLN A 5 -4.73 6.73 20.27
C GLN A 5 -3.88 7.99 20.02
N GLY A 6 -4.21 8.77 18.99
CA GLY A 6 -3.42 9.93 18.56
C GLY A 6 -2.45 9.57 17.44
N VAL A 7 -2.02 10.57 16.68
CA VAL A 7 -1.14 10.38 15.51
C VAL A 7 0.32 10.28 15.97
N CYS A 8 0.96 9.14 15.74
CA CYS A 8 2.40 8.93 15.94
C CYS A 8 2.99 8.20 14.72
N GLY A 9 4.10 8.71 14.18
CA GLY A 9 4.79 8.15 13.01
C GLY A 9 4.96 9.15 11.86
N LYS A 10 5.56 8.70 10.76
CA LYS A 10 5.66 9.49 9.53
C LYS A 10 4.39 9.32 8.69
N HIS A 11 3.79 10.44 8.27
CA HIS A 11 2.49 10.48 7.58
C HIS A 11 2.40 9.58 6.35
N ASN A 12 3.51 9.42 5.60
CA ASN A 12 3.55 8.63 4.39
C ASN A 12 3.50 7.10 4.60
N TYR A 13 3.61 6.61 5.85
CA TYR A 13 3.43 5.19 6.19
C TYR A 13 2.05 4.89 6.78
N MET A 14 1.32 5.92 7.18
CA MET A 14 0.03 5.76 7.85
C MET A 14 -1.04 5.29 6.87
N SER A 15 -1.88 4.38 7.34
CA SER A 15 -3.12 4.05 6.66
C SER A 15 -4.12 5.21 6.74
N PRO A 16 -5.15 5.25 5.87
CA PRO A 16 -6.17 6.29 5.91
C PRO A 16 -6.93 6.33 7.25
N GLU A 17 -7.10 5.17 7.90
CA GLU A 17 -7.76 5.07 9.21
C GLU A 17 -6.94 5.73 10.31
N ILE A 18 -5.64 5.46 10.34
CA ILE A 18 -4.71 6.07 11.30
C ILE A 18 -4.54 7.55 11.02
N TYR A 19 -4.46 7.94 9.75
CA TYR A 19 -4.30 9.35 9.37
C TYR A 19 -5.51 10.18 9.80
N ARG A 20 -6.74 9.66 9.63
CA ARG A 20 -7.97 10.32 10.11
C ARG A 20 -8.09 10.25 11.64
N ASN A 21 -7.77 9.09 12.23
CA ASN A 21 -7.81 8.85 13.68
C ASN A 21 -9.17 9.20 14.34
N GLU A 22 -10.28 9.04 13.62
CA GLU A 22 -11.63 9.42 14.09
C GLU A 22 -12.46 8.24 14.63
N ARG A 23 -12.18 7.02 14.15
CA ARG A 23 -13.01 5.83 14.41
C ARG A 23 -12.14 4.63 14.81
N PRO A 24 -12.72 3.63 15.51
CA PRO A 24 -12.02 2.38 15.74
C PRO A 24 -11.62 1.71 14.41
N PHE A 25 -10.45 1.09 14.39
CA PHE A 25 -9.86 0.47 13.20
C PHE A 25 -9.35 -0.94 13.49
N ASP A 26 -9.11 -1.73 12.44
CA ASP A 26 -8.52 -3.05 12.56
C ASP A 26 -6.98 -2.95 12.54
N GLY A 27 -6.33 -3.41 13.61
CA GLY A 27 -4.88 -3.41 13.74
C GLY A 27 -4.17 -4.20 12.63
N PHE A 28 -4.72 -5.35 12.23
CA PHE A 28 -4.10 -6.16 11.18
C PHE A 28 -4.19 -5.48 9.81
N ALA A 29 -5.32 -4.83 9.52
CA ALA A 29 -5.52 -4.16 8.22
C ALA A 29 -4.67 -2.89 8.07
N ILE A 30 -4.38 -2.17 9.16
CA ILE A 30 -3.46 -1.02 9.12
C ILE A 30 -2.00 -1.47 8.96
N ASP A 31 -1.62 -2.61 9.55
CA ASP A 31 -0.27 -3.16 9.42
C ASP A 31 0.01 -3.61 7.99
N LEU A 32 -0.99 -4.21 7.33
CA LEU A 32 -0.85 -4.62 5.91
C LEU A 32 -0.81 -3.43 4.97
N TRP A 33 -1.51 -2.33 5.28
CA TRP A 33 -1.33 -1.09 4.55
C TRP A 33 0.12 -0.59 4.67
N ALA A 34 0.65 -0.50 5.90
CA ALA A 34 2.02 -0.04 6.14
C ALA A 34 3.05 -0.95 5.44
N ALA A 35 2.85 -2.26 5.47
CA ALA A 35 3.67 -3.22 4.72
C ALA A 35 3.61 -2.97 3.20
N GLY A 36 2.43 -2.63 2.66
CA GLY A 36 2.26 -2.28 1.24
C GLY A 36 3.03 -1.01 0.86
N VAL A 37 3.01 0.01 1.73
CA VAL A 37 3.83 1.23 1.56
C VAL A 37 5.32 0.90 1.57
N ILE A 38 5.78 0.07 2.52
CA ILE A 38 7.18 -0.34 2.60
C ILE A 38 7.60 -1.10 1.35
N LEU A 39 6.75 -2.03 0.87
CA LEU A 39 7.00 -2.76 -0.36
C LEU A 39 7.13 -1.82 -1.56
N TYR A 40 6.24 -0.84 -1.69
CA TYR A 40 6.36 0.19 -2.73
C TYR A 40 7.71 0.91 -2.66
N ILE A 41 8.13 1.35 -1.47
CA ILE A 41 9.42 2.04 -1.29
C ILE A 41 10.59 1.13 -1.67
N MET A 42 10.55 -0.15 -1.31
CA MET A 42 11.61 -1.10 -1.66
C MET A 42 11.74 -1.30 -3.17
N LEU A 43 10.63 -1.26 -3.92
CA LEU A 43 10.61 -1.51 -5.36
C LEU A 43 10.82 -0.25 -6.21
N THR A 44 10.44 0.93 -5.71
CA THR A 44 10.50 2.19 -6.49
C THR A 44 11.56 3.16 -5.97
N GLY A 45 12.00 3.01 -4.73
CA GLY A 45 12.98 3.89 -4.07
C GLY A 45 12.40 5.16 -3.43
N PHE A 46 11.08 5.39 -3.50
CA PHE A 46 10.44 6.60 -2.97
C PHE A 46 9.03 6.32 -2.44
N PRO A 47 8.43 7.19 -1.59
CA PRO A 47 7.13 6.93 -1.00
C PRO A 47 5.99 7.07 -2.02
N PRO A 48 4.92 6.25 -1.91
CA PRO A 48 3.80 6.28 -2.83
C PRO A 48 3.01 7.59 -2.80
N TYR A 49 2.98 8.27 -1.66
CA TYR A 49 2.29 9.54 -1.43
C TYR A 49 2.93 10.26 -0.22
N ASP A 50 2.61 11.54 -0.02
CA ASP A 50 3.04 12.30 1.17
C ASP A 50 2.00 12.21 2.29
N ASN A 51 0.71 12.26 1.93
CA ASN A 51 -0.41 12.23 2.86
C ASN A 51 -1.46 11.20 2.47
N ALA A 52 -1.96 10.43 3.44
CA ALA A 52 -3.02 9.44 3.24
C ALA A 52 -4.42 10.08 3.18
N ASN A 53 -4.61 11.05 2.28
CA ASN A 53 -5.88 11.75 2.08
C ASN A 53 -6.10 12.15 0.61
N MET A 54 -7.34 12.45 0.25
CA MET A 54 -7.74 12.72 -1.15
C MET A 54 -7.19 14.02 -1.74
N ALA A 55 -6.61 14.91 -0.94
CA ALA A 55 -5.93 16.12 -1.45
C ALA A 55 -4.56 15.79 -2.06
N ASP A 56 -3.95 14.67 -1.67
CA ASP A 56 -2.75 14.14 -2.32
C ASP A 56 -3.14 13.37 -3.60
N GLN A 57 -2.68 13.88 -4.75
CA GLN A 57 -2.99 13.28 -6.05
C GLN A 57 -2.44 11.85 -6.17
N ARG A 58 -1.26 11.56 -5.60
CA ARG A 58 -0.66 10.23 -5.70
C ARG A 58 -1.42 9.22 -4.86
N PHE A 59 -1.86 9.63 -3.67
CA PHE A 59 -2.75 8.82 -2.84
C PHE A 59 -4.04 8.49 -3.59
N ARG A 60 -4.64 9.47 -4.27
CA ARG A 60 -5.89 9.27 -5.04
C ARG A 60 -5.74 8.18 -6.12
N ILE A 61 -4.66 8.24 -6.91
CA ILE A 61 -4.40 7.26 -7.98
C ILE A 61 -4.35 5.83 -7.42
N ILE A 62 -3.69 5.65 -6.27
CA ILE A 62 -3.54 4.35 -5.61
C ILE A 62 -4.88 3.82 -5.13
N VAL A 63 -5.67 4.64 -4.44
CA VAL A 63 -6.96 4.18 -3.89
C VAL A 63 -8.04 3.99 -4.97
N GLU A 64 -7.87 4.59 -6.15
CA GLU A 64 -8.71 4.37 -7.33
C GLU A 64 -8.37 3.07 -8.08
N GLY A 65 -7.29 2.36 -7.71
CA GLY A 65 -6.94 1.08 -8.31
C GLY A 65 -5.96 1.14 -9.49
N ASN A 66 -5.34 2.31 -9.73
CA ASN A 66 -4.57 2.58 -10.95
C ASN A 66 -3.04 2.51 -10.74
N LEU A 67 -2.57 1.80 -9.71
CA LEU A 67 -1.15 1.74 -9.35
C LEU A 67 -0.28 1.15 -10.47
N VAL A 68 -0.72 0.08 -11.14
CA VAL A 68 0.07 -0.60 -12.17
C VAL A 68 0.26 0.32 -13.38
N GLU A 69 -0.82 0.96 -13.82
CA GLU A 69 -0.84 1.93 -14.91
C GLU A 69 0.05 3.13 -14.58
N GLN A 70 0.02 3.60 -13.34
CA GLN A 70 0.87 4.69 -12.85
C GLN A 70 2.36 4.33 -12.89
N LEU A 71 2.74 3.14 -12.40
CA LEU A 71 4.14 2.69 -12.42
C LEU A 71 4.67 2.60 -13.87
N LYS A 72 3.85 2.08 -14.78
CA LYS A 72 4.16 2.06 -16.23
C LYS A 72 4.30 3.47 -16.81
N ALA A 73 3.40 4.37 -16.49
CA ALA A 73 3.43 5.75 -16.97
C ALA A 73 4.67 6.53 -16.49
N TRP A 74 5.26 6.11 -15.37
CA TRP A 74 6.46 6.71 -14.79
C TRP A 74 7.75 5.97 -15.16
N ASP A 75 7.68 4.99 -16.07
CA ASP A 75 8.83 4.18 -16.51
C ASP A 75 9.53 3.46 -15.34
N ILE A 76 8.76 3.04 -14.33
CA ILE A 76 9.27 2.30 -13.18
C ILE A 76 9.14 0.81 -13.46
N ASN A 77 10.29 0.13 -13.59
CA ASN A 77 10.35 -1.28 -13.91
C ASN A 77 10.00 -2.16 -12.70
N VAL A 78 8.71 -2.47 -12.56
CA VAL A 78 8.16 -3.38 -11.55
C VAL A 78 7.21 -4.34 -12.27
N SER A 79 7.25 -5.64 -11.93
CA SER A 79 6.38 -6.61 -12.58
C SER A 79 4.90 -6.34 -12.29
N ASP A 80 4.02 -6.71 -13.23
CA ASP A 80 2.58 -6.53 -13.07
C ASP A 80 2.04 -7.28 -11.84
N GLU A 81 2.61 -8.43 -11.49
CA GLU A 81 2.24 -9.18 -10.29
C GLU A 81 2.64 -8.45 -8.99
N ALA A 82 3.80 -7.79 -8.97
CA ALA A 82 4.23 -7.01 -7.82
C ALA A 82 3.32 -5.78 -7.64
N GLY A 83 3.00 -5.10 -8.75
CA GLY A 83 2.06 -4.00 -8.78
C GLY A 83 0.66 -4.42 -8.32
N ASN A 84 0.19 -5.59 -8.74
CA ASN A 84 -1.10 -6.15 -8.32
C ASN A 84 -1.15 -6.46 -6.82
N LEU A 85 -0.07 -7.04 -6.27
CA LEU A 85 0.04 -7.27 -4.83
C LEU A 85 -0.05 -5.95 -4.06
N MET A 86 0.78 -4.96 -4.42
CA MET A 86 0.78 -3.65 -3.77
C MET A 86 -0.59 -2.99 -3.85
N GLN A 87 -1.24 -3.02 -5.01
CA GLN A 87 -2.57 -2.46 -5.20
C GLN A 87 -3.63 -3.12 -4.30
N SER A 88 -3.52 -4.42 -4.09
CA SER A 88 -4.43 -5.20 -3.25
C SER A 88 -4.17 -4.99 -1.75
N MET A 89 -2.94 -4.65 -1.36
CA MET A 89 -2.60 -4.24 0.01
C MET A 89 -3.03 -2.79 0.33
N LEU A 90 -3.02 -1.92 -0.69
CA LEU A 90 -3.33 -0.49 -0.59
C LEU A 90 -4.79 -0.15 -0.95
N ARG A 91 -5.72 -1.10 -0.75
CA ARG A 91 -7.15 -0.85 -0.91
C ARG A 91 -7.67 0.09 0.17
N LEU A 92 -8.47 1.08 -0.23
CA LEU A 92 -9.01 2.08 0.71
C LEU A 92 -9.91 1.43 1.76
N ASP A 93 -10.82 0.54 1.35
CA ASP A 93 -11.64 -0.22 2.28
C ASP A 93 -10.78 -1.30 2.96
N PRO A 94 -10.61 -1.28 4.30
CA PRO A 94 -9.93 -2.35 5.02
C PRO A 94 -10.46 -3.76 4.75
N ALA A 95 -11.75 -3.90 4.43
CA ALA A 95 -12.37 -5.20 4.14
C ALA A 95 -11.97 -5.75 2.75
N GLU A 96 -11.53 -4.88 1.83
CA GLU A 96 -11.03 -5.28 0.52
C GLU A 96 -9.51 -5.49 0.50
N ARG A 97 -8.81 -5.12 1.58
CA ARG A 97 -7.36 -5.39 1.71
C ARG A 97 -7.12 -6.87 1.89
N LEU A 98 -6.05 -7.35 1.25
CA LEU A 98 -5.57 -8.70 1.52
C LEU A 98 -5.25 -8.85 3.01
N THR A 99 -5.60 -10.01 3.57
CA THR A 99 -5.09 -10.50 4.84
C THR A 99 -3.66 -11.01 4.69
N LEU A 100 -2.96 -11.20 5.81
CA LEU A 100 -1.58 -11.72 5.78
C LEU A 100 -1.51 -13.09 5.09
N ALA A 101 -2.47 -13.98 5.35
CA ALA A 101 -2.53 -15.27 4.70
C ALA A 101 -2.69 -15.16 3.17
N GLN A 102 -3.50 -14.21 2.69
CA GLN A 102 -3.68 -13.96 1.26
C GLN A 102 -2.43 -13.31 0.63
N VAL A 103 -1.76 -12.40 1.35
CA VAL A 103 -0.46 -11.84 0.91
C VAL A 103 0.57 -12.95 0.73
N MET A 104 0.71 -13.83 1.73
CA MET A 104 1.67 -14.95 1.68
C MET A 104 1.34 -15.98 0.58
N ALA A 105 0.08 -16.06 0.16
CA ALA A 105 -0.37 -16.92 -0.93
C ALA A 105 -0.36 -16.21 -2.31
N HIS A 106 0.00 -14.93 -2.37
CA HIS A 106 -0.03 -14.18 -3.63
C HIS A 106 1.04 -14.71 -4.60
N PRO A 107 0.75 -14.84 -5.91
CA PRO A 107 1.71 -15.37 -6.89
C PRO A 107 3.07 -14.68 -6.88
N TRP A 108 3.09 -13.35 -6.69
CA TRP A 108 4.35 -12.61 -6.58
C TRP A 108 5.20 -13.03 -5.36
N VAL A 109 4.58 -13.37 -4.23
CA VAL A 109 5.32 -13.82 -3.04
C VAL A 109 5.83 -15.26 -3.21
N LEU A 110 5.05 -16.11 -3.87
CA LEU A 110 5.39 -17.53 -4.06
C LEU A 110 6.42 -17.76 -5.17
N TYR A 111 6.32 -17.01 -6.26
CA TYR A 111 7.03 -17.28 -7.51
C TYR A 111 7.65 -16.02 -8.14
N GLY A 112 7.53 -14.86 -7.50
CA GLY A 112 8.11 -13.63 -8.02
C GLY A 112 9.61 -13.78 -8.16
N GLU A 113 10.10 -13.84 -9.38
CA GLU A 113 11.52 -13.75 -9.64
C GLU A 113 12.01 -12.36 -9.22
N VAL A 114 13.08 -12.31 -8.42
CA VAL A 114 13.79 -11.05 -8.18
C VAL A 114 14.46 -10.66 -9.50
N GLN A 115 13.77 -9.85 -10.29
CA GLN A 115 14.37 -9.19 -11.46
C GLN A 115 15.40 -8.19 -10.92
N VAL A 116 16.66 -8.64 -10.78
CA VAL A 116 17.77 -7.76 -10.40
C VAL A 116 17.90 -6.72 -11.53
N PRO A 117 17.81 -5.41 -11.23
CA PRO A 117 18.06 -4.39 -12.24
C PRO A 117 19.45 -4.61 -12.85
N ARG A 118 19.55 -4.54 -14.18
CA ARG A 118 20.85 -4.52 -14.88
C ARG A 118 21.57 -3.20 -14.63
#